data_AF-A0AA92P875-F1
#
_entry.id   AF-A0AA92P875-F1
#
_cell.length_a   1.000
_cell.length_b   1.000
_cell.length_c   1.000
_cell.angle_alpha   90.00
_cell.angle_beta   90.00
_cell.angle_gamma   90.00
#
_symmetry.space_group_name_H-M   'P 1'
#
loop_
_entity.id
_entity.type
_entity.pdbx_description
1 polymer ?
#
loop_
_entity_poly.entity_id
_entity_poly.type
_entity_poly.pdbx_seq_one_letter_code
_entity_poly.pdbx_strand_id
1 'polypeptide(L)'
;MIRLLVNFLETLLNTFYQGRDRVFARFFVLETVARVPYFAFTSVLHLYETMGWWRKSDWLKVHFAESWNELHHLLIAASLAGMIATLPGLED
;
A
#
# COMPACT_ATOMS: atom_id res chain seq x y z
N MET A 1 14.92 -17.81 0.88
CA MET A 1 14.34 -17.20 2.09
C MET A 1 13.23 -16.20 1.77
N ILE A 2 13.50 -15.09 1.07
CA ILE A 2 12.48 -14.06 0.77
C ILE A 2 11.23 -14.63 0.08
N ARG A 3 11.41 -15.50 -0.92
CA ARG A 3 10.27 -16.15 -1.61
C ARG A 3 9.39 -16.98 -0.68
N LEU A 4 9.97 -17.65 0.33
CA LEU A 4 9.19 -18.43 1.30
C LEU A 4 8.36 -17.51 2.20
N LEU A 5 8.94 -16.38 2.63
CA LEU A 5 8.22 -15.37 3.42
C LEU A 5 7.06 -14.76 2.62
N VAL A 6 7.32 -14.35 1.37
CA VAL A 6 6.30 -13.75 0.50
C VAL A 6 5.17 -14.75 0.26
N ASN A 7 5.49 -16.00 -0.12
CA ASN A 7 4.48 -17.03 -0.37
C ASN A 7 3.65 -17.34 0.90
N PHE A 8 4.29 -17.31 2.07
CA PHE A 8 3.59 -17.49 3.35
C PHE A 8 2.61 -16.34 3.62
N LEU A 9 3.05 -15.09 3.47
CA LEU A 9 2.19 -13.91 3.65
C LEU A 9 1.06 -13.87 2.62
N GLU A 10 1.35 -14.21 1.37
CA GLU A 10 0.36 -14.35 0.32
C GLU A 10 -0.68 -15.40 0.68
N THR A 11 -0.25 -16.56 1.19
CA THR A 11 -1.15 -17.62 1.63
C THR A 11 -2.06 -17.14 2.75
N LEU A 12 -1.52 -16.45 3.77
CA LEU A 12 -2.33 -15.88 4.85
C LEU A 12 -3.36 -14.87 4.32
N LEU A 13 -2.94 -13.92 3.50
CA LEU A 13 -3.83 -12.92 2.91
C LEU A 13 -4.91 -13.58 2.06
N ASN A 14 -4.53 -14.56 1.25
CA ASN A 14 -5.47 -15.35 0.48
C ASN A 14 -6.45 -16.04 1.41
N THR A 15 -6.05 -16.64 2.54
CA THR A 15 -6.97 -17.31 3.48
C THR A 15 -7.93 -16.35 4.21
N PHE A 16 -7.47 -15.18 4.67
CA PHE A 16 -8.30 -14.25 5.45
C PHE A 16 -9.24 -13.40 4.57
N TYR A 17 -8.87 -13.17 3.32
CA TYR A 17 -9.61 -12.34 2.37
C TYR A 17 -10.08 -13.13 1.14
N GLN A 18 -10.55 -14.37 1.35
CA GLN A 18 -11.27 -15.13 0.32
C GLN A 18 -12.66 -14.52 0.08
N GLY A 19 -13.14 -14.63 -1.16
CA GLY A 19 -14.47 -14.16 -1.56
C GLY A 19 -14.45 -12.87 -2.39
N ARG A 20 -15.46 -12.70 -3.25
CA ARG A 20 -15.59 -11.50 -4.11
C ARG A 20 -16.03 -10.26 -3.32
N ASP A 21 -16.76 -10.45 -2.24
CA ASP A 21 -17.20 -9.44 -1.28
C ASP A 21 -16.02 -8.75 -0.57
N ARG A 22 -14.87 -9.42 -0.45
CA ARG A 22 -13.70 -8.91 0.27
C ARG A 22 -12.61 -8.31 -0.62
N VAL A 23 -12.87 -8.12 -1.91
CA VAL A 23 -11.88 -7.60 -2.87
C VAL A 23 -11.38 -6.21 -2.45
N PHE A 24 -12.28 -5.32 -2.01
CA PHE A 24 -11.89 -3.98 -1.53
C PHE A 24 -11.09 -4.03 -0.22
N ALA A 25 -11.46 -4.90 0.71
CA ALA A 25 -10.73 -5.07 1.97
C ALA A 25 -9.33 -5.66 1.74
N ARG A 26 -9.20 -6.62 0.82
CA ARG A 26 -7.92 -7.19 0.39
C ARG A 26 -7.03 -6.12 -0.23
N PHE A 27 -7.58 -5.35 -1.17
CA PHE A 27 -6.86 -4.29 -1.85
C PHE A 27 -6.39 -3.22 -0.85
N PHE A 28 -7.26 -2.79 0.07
CA PHE A 28 -6.91 -1.82 1.12
C PHE A 28 -5.72 -2.28 1.97
N VAL A 29 -5.68 -3.54 2.39
CA VAL A 29 -4.58 -4.08 3.19
C VAL A 29 -3.28 -4.15 2.38
N LEU A 30 -3.37 -4.64 1.13
CA LEU A 30 -2.20 -4.74 0.25
C LEU A 30 -1.56 -3.38 0.00
N GLU A 31 -2.35 -2.37 -0.36
CA GLU A 31 -1.84 -1.02 -0.62
C GLU A 31 -1.32 -0.33 0.66
N THR A 32 -1.95 -0.59 1.81
CA THR A 32 -1.45 -0.07 3.10
C THR A 32 -0.07 -0.65 3.44
N VAL A 33 0.12 -1.96 3.23
CA VAL A 33 1.41 -2.62 3.46
C VAL A 33 2.44 -2.19 2.42
N ALA A 34 2.05 -2.04 1.15
CA ALA A 34 2.91 -1.58 0.06
C ALA A 34 3.52 -0.19 0.35
N ARG A 35 2.83 0.65 1.12
CA ARG A 35 3.31 1.99 1.51
C ARG A 35 4.39 1.98 2.60
N VAL A 36 4.50 0.92 3.39
CA VAL A 36 5.42 0.85 4.55
C VAL A 36 6.91 0.95 4.14
N PRO A 37 7.39 0.21 3.13
CA PRO A 37 8.78 0.30 2.69
C PRO A 37 9.15 1.71 2.21
N TYR A 38 8.29 2.35 1.40
CA TYR A 38 8.55 3.68 0.86
C TYR A 38 8.61 4.75 1.95
N PHE A 39 7.72 4.66 2.95
CA PHE A 39 7.75 5.54 4.12
C PHE A 39 9.02 5.36 4.96
N ALA A 40 9.41 4.11 5.24
CA ALA A 40 10.62 3.80 6.00
C ALA A 40 11.87 4.32 5.26
N PHE A 41 11.95 4.10 3.95
CA PHE A 41 13.07 4.56 3.13
C PHE A 41 13.18 6.08 3.10
N THR A 42 12.06 6.77 2.86
CA THR A 42 11.99 8.24 2.86
C THR A 42 12.40 8.80 4.23
N SER A 43 11.97 8.18 5.32
CA SER A 43 12.30 8.60 6.69
C SER A 43 13.80 8.49 6.99
N VAL A 44 14.45 7.40 6.56
CA VAL A 44 15.91 7.21 6.72
C VAL A 44 16.70 8.16 5.84
N LEU A 45 16.31 8.32 4.57
CA LEU A 45 16.97 9.27 3.67
C LEU A 45 16.85 10.71 4.18
N HIS A 46 15.68 11.09 4.69
CA HIS A 46 15.45 12.41 5.27
C HIS A 46 16.28 12.63 6.53
N LEU A 47 16.42 11.60 7.38
CA LEU A 47 17.29 11.63 8.55
C LEU A 47 18.77 11.84 8.15
N TYR A 48 19.26 11.12 7.14
CA TYR A 48 20.63 11.29 6.64
C TYR A 48 20.88 12.66 6.00
N GLU A 49 19.88 13.22 5.31
CA GLU A 49 19.94 14.57 4.77
C GLU A 49 19.99 15.62 5.89
N THR A 50 19.16 15.46 6.93
CA THR A 50 19.11 16.35 8.10
C THR A 50 20.44 16.37 8.86
N MET A 51 21.12 15.23 8.97
CA MET A 51 22.45 15.13 9.60
C MET A 51 23.61 15.52 8.67
N GLY A 52 23.34 15.88 7.42
CA GLY A 52 24.35 16.27 6.44
C GLY A 52 25.19 15.10 5.90
N TRP A 53 24.81 13.86 6.17
CA TRP A 53 25.53 12.66 5.73
C TRP A 53 25.26 12.30 4.27
N TRP A 54 24.19 12.85 3.69
CA TRP A 54 23.74 12.51 2.35
C TRP A 54 22.99 13.69 1.70
N ARG A 55 23.24 13.99 0.42
CA ARG A 55 22.51 15.02 -0.35
C ARG A 55 22.21 14.57 -1.78
N LYS A 56 21.37 13.54 -1.94
CA LYS A 56 20.77 13.17 -3.23
C LYS A 56 19.25 13.25 -3.14
N SER A 57 18.73 14.44 -3.41
CA SER A 57 17.30 14.73 -3.33
C SER A 57 16.45 13.92 -4.32
N ASP A 58 17.04 13.44 -5.41
CA ASP A 58 16.31 12.67 -6.42
C ASP A 58 15.82 11.31 -5.89
N TRP A 59 16.55 10.68 -4.97
CA TRP A 59 16.15 9.42 -4.36
C TRP A 59 14.98 9.61 -3.40
N LEU A 60 14.97 10.75 -2.71
CA LEU A 60 13.90 11.13 -1.79
C LEU A 60 12.61 11.44 -2.57
N LYS A 61 12.73 12.09 -3.74
CA LYS A 61 11.59 12.35 -4.64
C LYS A 61 10.95 11.07 -5.16
N VAL A 62 11.74 10.07 -5.56
CA VAL A 62 11.22 8.80 -6.10
C VAL A 62 10.40 8.05 -5.04
N HIS A 63 10.95 7.81 -3.85
CA HIS A 63 10.24 7.08 -2.80
C HIS A 63 9.05 7.85 -2.21
N PHE A 64 9.10 9.18 -2.23
CA PHE A 64 7.93 10.00 -1.92
C PHE A 64 6.83 9.85 -2.97
N ALA A 65 7.19 9.86 -4.27
CA ALA A 65 6.25 9.65 -5.35
C ALA A 65 5.62 8.24 -5.31
N GLU A 66 6.39 7.21 -4.98
CA GLU A 66 5.88 5.85 -4.76
C GLU A 66 4.90 5.80 -3.57
N SER A 67 5.25 6.41 -2.43
CA SER A 67 4.34 6.51 -1.28
C SER A 67 3.04 7.23 -1.63
N TRP A 68 3.12 8.29 -2.44
CA TRP A 68 1.98 9.05 -2.91
C TRP A 68 1.12 8.25 -3.91
N ASN A 69 1.74 7.43 -4.75
CA ASN A 69 1.05 6.56 -5.70
C ASN A 69 0.16 5.54 -4.98
N GLU A 70 0.69 4.81 -3.98
CA GLU A 70 -0.13 3.83 -3.25
C GLU A 70 -1.23 4.50 -2.41
N LEU A 71 -1.01 5.74 -1.95
CA LEU A 71 -2.07 6.53 -1.33
C LEU A 71 -3.20 6.83 -2.33
N HIS A 72 -2.88 7.19 -3.57
CA HIS A 72 -3.90 7.37 -4.60
C HIS A 72 -4.64 6.07 -4.92
N HIS A 73 -3.96 4.92 -4.97
CA HIS A 73 -4.63 3.63 -5.11
C HIS A 73 -5.65 3.39 -3.98
N LEU A 74 -5.28 3.66 -2.72
CA LEU A 74 -6.19 3.56 -1.57
C LEU A 74 -7.43 4.46 -1.71
N LEU A 75 -7.24 5.71 -2.12
CA LEU A 75 -8.34 6.67 -2.27
C LEU A 75 -9.32 6.26 -3.38
N ILE A 76 -8.81 5.74 -4.49
CA ILE A 76 -9.63 5.22 -5.58
C ILE A 76 -10.46 4.02 -5.09
N ALA A 77 -9.82 3.05 -4.45
CA ALA A 77 -10.53 1.89 -3.92
C ALA A 77 -11.59 2.25 -2.89
N ALA A 78 -11.30 3.21 -2.00
CA ALA A 78 -12.26 3.71 -1.02
C ALA A 78 -13.46 4.40 -1.71
N SER A 79 -13.22 5.20 -2.75
CA SER A 79 -14.30 5.85 -3.50
C SER A 79 -15.21 4.83 -4.21
N LEU A 80 -14.63 3.76 -4.76
CA LEU A 80 -15.36 2.72 -5.47
C LEU A 80 -16.17 1.84 -4.50
N ALA A 81 -15.58 1.48 -3.36
CA ALA A 81 -16.26 0.75 -2.31
C ALA A 81 -17.44 1.55 -1.72
N GLY A 82 -17.25 2.85 -1.49
CA GLY A 82 -18.31 3.75 -1.02
C GLY A 82 -19.44 3.89 -2.05
N MET A 83 -19.12 3.97 -3.34
CA MET A 83 -20.11 4.00 -4.42
C MET A 83 -20.94 2.71 -4.45
N ILE A 84 -20.30 1.54 -4.41
CA ILE A 84 -20.98 0.24 -4.42
C ILE A 84 -21.91 0.07 -3.21
N ALA A 85 -21.46 0.46 -2.01
CA ALA A 85 -22.27 0.40 -0.79
C ALA A 85 -23.53 1.30 -0.81
N THR A 86 -23.64 2.20 -1.80
CA THR A 86 -24.81 3.09 -1.96
C THR A 86 -25.69 2.74 -3.15
N LEU A 87 -25.31 1.74 -3.95
CA LEU A 87 -26.07 1.31 -5.13
C LEU A 87 -27.02 0.14 -4.77
N PRO A 88 -28.35 0.33 -4.87
CA PRO A 88 -29.29 -0.74 -4.57
C PRO A 88 -29.18 -1.87 -5.60
N GLY A 89 -29.04 -3.12 -5.13
CA GLY A 89 -29.08 -4.34 -5.96
C GLY A 89 -27.74 -4.92 -6.41
N LEU A 90 -26.63 -4.53 -5.78
CA LEU A 90 -25.29 -5.11 -6.02
C LEU A 90 -24.64 -5.69 -4.75
N GLU A 91 -25.43 -5.90 -3.68
CA GLU A 91 -24.96 -6.45 -2.39
C GLU A 91 -24.85 -7.99 -2.38
N ASP A 92 -25.21 -8.65 -3.49
CA ASP A 92 -25.40 -10.11 -3.61
C ASP A 92 -24.27 -10.82 -4.40
#